data_AF-A0A956B973-F1
#
_entry.id   AF-A0A956B973-F1
#
_cell.length_a   1.000
_cell.length_b   1.000
_cell.length_c   1.000
_cell.angle_alpha   90.00
_cell.angle_beta   90.00
_cell.angle_gamma   90.00
#
_symmetry.space_group_name_H-M   'P 1'
#
loop_
_entity.id
_entity.type
_entity.pdbx_description
1 polymer ?
#
loop_
_entity_poly.entity_id
_entity_poly.type
_entity_poly.pdbx_seq_one_letter_code
_entity_poly.pdbx_strand_id
1 'polypeptide(L)'
;TGSSIVYEPMSADKAAESTFIWRHHGFGVLMLFGRFYAGGDVANDIEDMTLGFDLLATRDDVDRTRVGILGGSWGGFEALYGAAYARADLRPSVGAALYPLSDFEAERRFVTEVLPQRYTEETTRAASAEFFEPYLRRVDATVVARGGFEGLRAEDLVARIDAPFLVVHEDWDTLVSLEQSQRLVALAPDRFLPLWVLHDAPPTPWDQNPNTHGPLMAEFAGLGVYPALFAHLLTHLGGPAQPLLLPWDTASFRALLTLMHQRQAEGVDVAFLAPRLAPLCDPRITAYAVDTQASATGAEMVAAELGLAWGVALSADAACEALRAGQLPAP
;
A
#
# COMPACT_ATOMS: atom_id res chain seq x y z
N THR A 1 24.61 -19.78 -1.33
CA THR A 1 23.94 -20.20 -0.08
C THR A 1 22.56 -19.62 -0.13
N GLY A 2 21.52 -20.43 0.14
CA GLY A 2 20.15 -20.22 -0.31
C GLY A 2 19.64 -18.77 -0.24
N SER A 3 19.12 -18.28 -1.36
CA SER A 3 18.29 -17.08 -1.45
C SER A 3 17.24 -17.15 -0.35
N SER A 4 17.32 -16.25 0.64
CA SER A 4 16.26 -16.08 1.61
C SER A 4 15.14 -15.29 0.93
N ILE A 5 14.42 -15.94 0.03
CA ILE A 5 13.04 -15.55 -0.24
C ILE A 5 12.33 -15.65 1.10
N VAL A 6 11.95 -14.50 1.67
CA VAL A 6 11.33 -14.42 2.98
C VAL A 6 9.87 -14.83 2.83
N TYR A 7 9.59 -16.13 2.95
CA TYR A 7 8.24 -16.61 3.22
C TYR A 7 8.12 -16.94 4.71
N GLU A 8 7.03 -16.49 5.31
CA GLU A 8 6.69 -16.88 6.68
C GLU A 8 5.61 -17.97 6.65
N PRO A 9 5.77 -19.07 7.41
CA PRO A 9 4.69 -20.01 7.61
C PRO A 9 3.45 -19.29 8.16
N MET A 10 2.33 -19.41 7.44
CA MET A 10 1.04 -18.89 7.86
C MET A 10 0.19 -20.05 8.40
N SER A 11 -0.02 -20.10 9.72
CA SER A 11 -0.98 -21.01 10.31
C SER A 11 -2.41 -20.48 10.14
N ALA A 12 -3.41 -21.35 10.27
CA ALA A 12 -4.81 -20.92 10.27
C ALA A 12 -5.10 -19.88 11.39
N ASP A 13 -4.48 -20.04 12.56
CA ASP A 13 -4.65 -19.10 13.67
C ASP A 13 -4.02 -17.74 13.35
N LYS A 14 -2.80 -17.71 12.80
CA LYS A 14 -2.15 -16.44 12.40
C LYS A 14 -2.93 -15.73 11.29
N ALA A 15 -3.50 -16.49 10.34
CA ALA A 15 -4.40 -15.97 9.30
C ALA A 15 -5.70 -15.42 9.90
N ALA A 16 -6.26 -16.07 10.93
CA ALA A 16 -7.43 -15.56 11.62
C ALA A 16 -7.08 -14.26 12.37
N GLU A 17 -5.99 -14.23 13.12
CA GLU A 17 -5.54 -13.07 13.89
C GLU A 17 -5.25 -11.86 12.99
N SER A 18 -4.54 -12.06 11.88
CA SER A 18 -4.21 -10.98 10.93
C SER A 18 -5.45 -10.37 10.25
N THR A 19 -6.57 -11.10 10.24
CA THR A 19 -7.83 -10.65 9.65
C THR A 19 -8.83 -10.10 10.67
N PHE A 20 -8.43 -9.99 11.94
CA PHE A 20 -9.30 -9.53 13.03
C PHE A 20 -10.01 -8.22 12.69
N ILE A 21 -9.28 -7.22 12.16
CA ILE A 21 -9.87 -5.91 11.89
C ILE A 21 -11.04 -6.01 10.90
N TRP A 22 -10.94 -6.84 9.88
CA TRP A 22 -12.02 -7.02 8.90
C TRP A 22 -13.19 -7.81 9.49
N ARG A 23 -12.89 -8.90 10.21
CA ARG A 23 -13.90 -9.76 10.83
C ARG A 23 -14.68 -9.06 11.93
N HIS A 24 -14.04 -8.15 12.67
CA HIS A 24 -14.70 -7.31 13.68
C HIS A 24 -15.84 -6.49 13.06
N HIS A 25 -15.67 -6.05 11.82
CA HIS A 25 -16.69 -5.33 11.05
C HIS A 25 -17.65 -6.25 10.27
N GLY A 26 -17.60 -7.56 10.50
CA GLY A 26 -18.46 -8.52 9.79
C GLY A 26 -18.10 -8.71 8.31
N PHE A 27 -16.90 -8.33 7.88
CA PHE A 27 -16.40 -8.69 6.55
C PHE A 27 -15.89 -10.14 6.55
N GLY A 28 -16.30 -10.90 5.53
CA GLY A 28 -15.61 -12.14 5.17
C GLY A 28 -14.23 -11.81 4.59
N VAL A 29 -13.22 -12.63 4.90
CA VAL A 29 -11.88 -12.47 4.36
C VAL A 29 -11.46 -13.72 3.61
N LEU A 30 -11.06 -13.53 2.36
CA LEU A 30 -10.41 -14.56 1.55
C LEU A 30 -8.92 -14.23 1.47
N MET A 31 -8.10 -15.07 2.10
CA MET A 31 -6.64 -15.01 1.95
C MET A 31 -6.24 -15.94 0.81
N LEU A 32 -5.60 -15.38 -0.21
CA LEU A 32 -5.08 -16.12 -1.35
C LEU A 32 -3.58 -16.34 -1.16
N PHE A 33 -3.09 -17.50 -1.57
CA PHE A 33 -1.67 -17.85 -1.50
C PHE A 33 -1.20 -18.10 -2.92
N GLY A 34 -0.53 -17.11 -3.51
CA GLY A 34 0.09 -17.23 -4.83
C GLY A 34 1.18 -18.30 -4.84
N ARG A 35 1.36 -18.92 -6.00
CA ARG A 35 2.34 -20.01 -6.19
C ARG A 35 3.71 -19.54 -6.68
N PHE A 36 3.95 -18.24 -6.86
CA PHE A 36 5.25 -17.72 -7.30
C PHE A 36 6.38 -18.27 -6.43
N TYR A 37 6.28 -18.12 -5.11
CA TYR A 37 7.30 -18.66 -4.19
C TYR A 37 7.29 -20.19 -4.07
N ALA A 38 6.22 -20.86 -4.51
CA ALA A 38 6.10 -22.31 -4.57
C ALA A 38 6.50 -22.92 -5.93
N GLY A 39 7.21 -22.16 -6.78
CA GLY A 39 7.75 -22.65 -8.06
C GLY A 39 6.97 -22.20 -9.30
N GLY A 40 5.93 -21.38 -9.14
CA GLY A 40 5.26 -20.73 -10.26
C GLY A 40 5.97 -19.48 -10.76
N ASP A 41 5.26 -18.77 -11.63
CA ASP A 41 5.70 -17.53 -12.27
C ASP A 41 4.67 -16.39 -12.09
N VAL A 42 4.91 -15.24 -12.73
CA VAL A 42 4.03 -14.07 -12.62
C VAL A 42 2.64 -14.37 -13.17
N ALA A 43 2.54 -15.12 -14.28
CA ALA A 43 1.26 -15.45 -14.88
C ALA A 43 0.43 -16.36 -13.96
N ASN A 44 1.09 -17.31 -13.29
CA ASN A 44 0.43 -18.16 -12.30
C ASN A 44 -0.15 -17.37 -11.12
N ASP A 45 0.58 -16.38 -10.59
CA ASP A 45 0.06 -15.58 -9.48
C ASP A 45 -1.13 -14.71 -9.89
N ILE A 46 -1.08 -14.12 -11.08
CA ILE A 46 -2.23 -13.41 -11.63
C ILE A 46 -3.44 -14.36 -11.72
N GLU A 47 -3.24 -15.57 -12.25
CA GLU A 47 -4.29 -16.60 -12.32
C GLU A 47 -4.83 -16.95 -10.92
N ASP A 48 -3.97 -17.24 -9.95
CA ASP A 48 -4.36 -17.58 -8.59
C ASP A 48 -5.16 -16.44 -7.92
N MET A 49 -4.79 -15.17 -8.15
CA MET A 49 -5.55 -14.02 -7.64
C MET A 49 -6.93 -13.90 -8.32
N THR A 50 -7.00 -14.11 -9.63
CA THR A 50 -8.29 -14.09 -10.35
C THR A 50 -9.21 -15.22 -9.92
N LEU A 51 -8.68 -16.40 -9.59
CA LEU A 51 -9.45 -17.53 -9.05
C LEU A 51 -10.11 -17.19 -7.71
N GLY A 52 -9.51 -16.28 -6.92
CA GLY A 52 -10.14 -15.77 -5.70
C GLY A 52 -11.42 -14.99 -5.98
N PHE A 53 -11.41 -14.10 -6.97
CA PHE A 53 -12.64 -13.43 -7.42
C PHE A 53 -13.64 -14.42 -8.03
N ASP A 54 -13.14 -15.42 -8.75
CA ASP A 54 -14.01 -16.45 -9.30
C ASP A 54 -14.74 -17.23 -8.21
N LEU A 55 -14.04 -17.58 -7.13
CA LEU A 55 -14.62 -18.20 -5.94
C LEU A 55 -15.66 -17.30 -5.29
N LEU A 56 -15.33 -16.04 -5.03
CA LEU A 56 -16.26 -15.08 -4.41
C LEU A 56 -17.54 -14.91 -5.26
N ALA A 57 -17.45 -14.96 -6.58
CA ALA A 57 -18.62 -14.84 -7.46
C ALA A 57 -19.55 -16.05 -7.39
N THR A 58 -19.07 -17.22 -6.95
CA THR A 58 -19.94 -18.41 -6.75
C THR A 58 -20.73 -18.37 -5.43
N ARG A 59 -20.50 -17.35 -4.59
CA ARG A 59 -21.07 -17.27 -3.26
C ARG A 59 -22.27 -16.33 -3.21
N ASP A 60 -23.40 -16.84 -2.75
CA ASP A 60 -24.64 -16.06 -2.57
C ASP A 60 -24.60 -15.16 -1.32
N ASP A 61 -23.67 -15.40 -0.40
CA ASP A 61 -23.46 -14.61 0.83
C ASP A 61 -22.46 -13.45 0.65
N VAL A 62 -21.92 -13.25 -0.56
CA VAL A 62 -20.99 -12.15 -0.87
C VAL A 62 -21.76 -10.98 -1.47
N ASP A 63 -21.67 -9.83 -0.80
CA ASP A 63 -22.11 -8.56 -1.39
C ASP A 63 -21.09 -8.09 -2.44
N ARG A 64 -21.43 -8.32 -3.70
CA ARG A 64 -20.57 -8.01 -4.86
C ARG A 64 -20.27 -6.52 -5.01
N THR A 65 -21.02 -5.64 -4.36
CA THR A 65 -20.78 -4.18 -4.40
C THR A 65 -19.77 -3.72 -3.35
N ARG A 66 -19.41 -4.60 -2.41
CA ARG A 66 -18.55 -4.29 -1.25
C ARG A 66 -17.41 -5.32 -1.14
N VAL A 67 -16.74 -5.57 -2.26
CA VAL A 67 -15.53 -6.39 -2.32
C VAL A 67 -14.31 -5.48 -2.38
N GLY A 68 -13.39 -5.64 -1.44
CA GLY A 68 -12.11 -4.92 -1.42
C GLY A 68 -10.95 -5.86 -1.68
N ILE A 69 -9.80 -5.29 -2.03
CA ILE A 69 -8.55 -6.03 -2.17
C ILE A 69 -7.40 -5.22 -1.56
N LEU A 70 -6.50 -5.87 -0.81
CA LEU A 70 -5.28 -5.22 -0.38
C LEU A 70 -4.08 -6.16 -0.43
N GLY A 71 -2.90 -5.57 -0.58
CA GLY A 71 -1.64 -6.26 -0.39
C GLY A 71 -0.45 -5.31 -0.38
N GLY A 72 0.69 -5.80 0.11
CA GLY A 72 1.95 -5.05 0.13
C GLY A 72 3.05 -5.79 -0.61
N SER A 73 4.00 -5.07 -1.21
CA SER A 73 5.14 -5.64 -1.95
C SER A 73 4.66 -6.49 -3.12
N TRP A 74 5.10 -7.75 -3.19
CA TRP A 74 4.55 -8.76 -4.09
C TRP A 74 3.03 -8.92 -3.93
N GLY A 75 2.49 -8.85 -2.70
CA GLY A 75 1.06 -8.79 -2.46
C GLY A 75 0.40 -7.53 -3.03
N GLY A 76 1.14 -6.42 -3.15
CA GLY A 76 0.68 -5.21 -3.83
C GLY A 76 0.56 -5.41 -5.34
N PHE A 77 1.50 -6.16 -5.95
CA PHE A 77 1.36 -6.67 -7.31
C PHE A 77 0.11 -7.55 -7.43
N GLU A 78 -0.05 -8.54 -6.55
CA GLU A 78 -1.20 -9.45 -6.54
C GLU A 78 -2.53 -8.67 -6.42
N ALA A 79 -2.57 -7.62 -5.60
CA ALA A 79 -3.75 -6.77 -5.44
C ALA A 79 -4.09 -5.98 -6.72
N LEU A 80 -3.10 -5.34 -7.34
CA LEU A 80 -3.29 -4.56 -8.57
C LEU A 80 -3.69 -5.47 -9.74
N TYR A 81 -2.93 -6.54 -9.97
CA TYR A 81 -3.18 -7.42 -11.10
C TYR A 81 -4.40 -8.32 -10.88
N GLY A 82 -4.67 -8.76 -9.64
CA GLY A 82 -5.92 -9.41 -9.28
C GLY A 82 -7.13 -8.53 -9.61
N ALA A 83 -7.08 -7.24 -9.27
CA ALA A 83 -8.14 -6.30 -9.62
C ALA A 83 -8.25 -6.04 -11.14
N ALA A 84 -7.13 -5.89 -11.84
CA ALA A 84 -7.09 -5.63 -13.28
C ALA A 84 -7.64 -6.81 -14.11
N TYR A 85 -7.45 -8.03 -13.64
CA TYR A 85 -7.88 -9.25 -14.33
C TYR A 85 -9.13 -9.90 -13.69
N ALA A 86 -9.72 -9.26 -12.67
CA ALA A 86 -10.97 -9.70 -12.07
C ALA A 86 -12.10 -9.73 -13.12
N ARG A 87 -13.00 -10.70 -12.95
CA ARG A 87 -14.20 -10.83 -13.79
C ARG A 87 -15.07 -9.58 -13.72
N ALA A 88 -15.68 -9.24 -14.85
CA ALA A 88 -16.43 -7.99 -15.00
C ALA A 88 -17.63 -7.87 -14.05
N ASP A 89 -18.25 -8.98 -13.65
CA ASP A 89 -19.38 -9.03 -12.71
C ASP A 89 -18.96 -9.07 -11.23
N LEU A 90 -17.65 -9.10 -10.96
CA LEU A 90 -17.08 -9.01 -9.62
C LEU A 90 -15.70 -8.33 -9.63
N ARG A 91 -15.71 -7.02 -9.90
CA ARG A 91 -14.54 -6.16 -9.68
C ARG A 91 -14.54 -5.63 -8.24
N PRO A 92 -13.38 -5.44 -7.61
CA PRO A 92 -13.33 -4.79 -6.32
C PRO A 92 -13.87 -3.37 -6.43
N SER A 93 -14.55 -2.88 -5.39
CA SER A 93 -15.05 -1.50 -5.31
C SER A 93 -14.02 -0.53 -4.72
N VAL A 94 -12.98 -1.05 -4.08
CA VAL A 94 -11.87 -0.28 -3.49
C VAL A 94 -10.64 -1.19 -3.36
N GLY A 95 -9.44 -0.61 -3.45
CA GLY A 95 -8.20 -1.34 -3.23
C GLY A 95 -7.16 -0.55 -2.45
N ALA A 96 -6.16 -1.25 -1.91
CA ALA A 96 -4.95 -0.63 -1.38
C ALA A 96 -3.72 -1.46 -1.74
N ALA A 97 -2.66 -0.79 -2.16
CA ALA A 97 -1.41 -1.42 -2.56
C ALA A 97 -0.25 -0.69 -1.87
N LEU A 98 0.46 -1.40 -0.98
CA LEU A 98 1.65 -0.86 -0.30
C LEU A 98 2.91 -1.26 -1.06
N TYR A 99 3.78 -0.28 -1.32
CA TYR A 99 5.04 -0.39 -2.08
C TYR A 99 4.94 -1.40 -3.24
N PRO A 100 3.95 -1.23 -4.14
CA PRO A 100 3.60 -2.29 -5.07
C PRO A 100 4.51 -2.29 -6.28
N LEU A 101 4.84 -3.49 -6.73
CA LEU A 101 5.29 -3.72 -8.08
C LEU A 101 4.12 -3.52 -9.05
N SER A 102 4.17 -2.44 -9.83
CA SER A 102 3.09 -2.09 -10.77
C SER A 102 3.52 -2.19 -12.24
N ASP A 103 4.82 -2.26 -12.51
CA ASP A 103 5.36 -2.33 -13.87
C ASP A 103 6.61 -3.23 -13.91
N PHE A 104 6.47 -4.42 -14.49
CA PHE A 104 7.55 -5.41 -14.55
C PHE A 104 8.70 -5.00 -15.48
N GLU A 105 8.44 -4.18 -16.50
CA GLU A 105 9.48 -3.67 -17.40
C GLU A 105 10.34 -2.64 -16.68
N ALA A 106 9.68 -1.71 -15.98
CA ALA A 106 10.34 -0.70 -15.17
C ALA A 106 11.11 -1.33 -13.99
N GLU A 107 10.56 -2.36 -13.35
CA GLU A 107 11.24 -3.10 -12.28
C GLU A 107 12.50 -3.79 -12.76
N ARG A 108 12.41 -4.51 -13.89
CA ARG A 108 13.58 -5.17 -14.47
C ARG A 108 14.70 -4.15 -14.71
N ARG A 109 14.38 -3.01 -15.33
CA ARG A 109 15.34 -1.91 -15.54
C ARG A 109 15.88 -1.35 -14.22
N PHE A 110 15.01 -1.14 -13.23
CA PHE A 110 15.40 -0.62 -11.92
C PHE A 110 16.46 -1.53 -11.28
N VAL A 111 16.20 -2.83 -11.22
CA VAL A 111 17.10 -3.81 -10.60
C VAL A 111 18.38 -4.01 -11.40
N THR A 112 18.33 -4.06 -12.73
CA THR A 112 19.52 -4.39 -13.54
C THR A 112 20.37 -3.19 -13.93
N GLU A 113 19.81 -1.98 -13.94
CA GLU A 113 20.50 -0.80 -14.45
C GLU A 113 20.62 0.32 -13.41
N VAL A 114 19.55 0.62 -12.66
CA VAL A 114 19.51 1.78 -11.76
C VAL A 114 20.12 1.47 -10.40
N LEU A 115 19.61 0.43 -9.73
CA LEU A 115 20.00 0.07 -8.37
C LEU A 115 21.51 -0.27 -8.25
N PRO A 116 22.15 -0.99 -9.19
CA PRO A 116 23.59 -1.25 -9.14
C PRO A 116 24.44 0.02 -9.20
N GLN A 117 23.94 1.10 -9.84
CA GLN A 117 24.63 2.39 -9.90
C GLN A 117 24.48 3.20 -8.60
N ARG A 118 23.47 2.88 -7.77
CA ARG A 118 23.26 3.53 -6.46
C ARG A 118 24.20 3.01 -5.38
N TYR A 119 24.56 1.73 -5.45
CA TYR A 119 25.48 1.11 -4.49
C TYR A 119 26.95 1.44 -4.80
N THR A 120 27.69 1.88 -3.80
CA THR A 120 29.12 2.16 -3.94
C THR A 120 29.97 0.91 -3.70
N GLU A 121 29.55 0.02 -2.79
CA GLU A 121 30.32 -1.16 -2.41
C GLU A 121 30.02 -2.36 -3.34
N GLU A 122 31.08 -3.05 -3.79
CA GLU A 122 30.93 -4.23 -4.65
C GLU A 122 30.20 -5.38 -3.93
N THR A 123 30.41 -5.51 -2.61
CA THR A 123 29.73 -6.52 -1.80
C THR A 123 28.22 -6.29 -1.75
N THR A 124 27.77 -5.04 -1.67
CA THR A 124 26.35 -4.70 -1.69
C THR A 124 25.73 -4.97 -3.06
N ARG A 125 26.42 -4.57 -4.14
CA ARG A 125 25.99 -4.87 -5.52
C ARG A 125 25.81 -6.37 -5.74
N ALA A 126 26.80 -7.18 -5.33
CA ALA A 126 26.75 -8.63 -5.46
C ALA A 126 25.61 -9.24 -4.63
N ALA A 127 25.43 -8.81 -3.38
CA ALA A 127 24.35 -9.31 -2.52
C ALA A 127 22.96 -8.94 -3.05
N SER A 128 22.78 -7.73 -3.58
CA SER A 128 21.51 -7.31 -4.20
C SER A 128 21.24 -8.10 -5.49
N ALA A 129 22.25 -8.31 -6.34
CA ALA A 129 22.10 -9.16 -7.52
C ALA A 129 21.72 -10.61 -7.17
N GLU A 130 22.34 -11.20 -6.12
CA GLU A 130 21.98 -12.54 -5.63
C GLU A 130 20.54 -12.59 -5.09
N PHE A 131 20.10 -11.53 -4.39
CA PHE A 131 18.74 -11.42 -3.88
C PHE A 131 17.69 -11.42 -5.01
N PHE A 132 17.91 -10.60 -6.05
CA PHE A 132 16.94 -10.43 -7.15
C PHE A 132 17.01 -11.53 -8.23
N GLU A 133 18.10 -12.30 -8.33
CA GLU A 133 18.26 -13.35 -9.36
C GLU A 133 17.04 -14.28 -9.50
N PRO A 134 16.52 -14.92 -8.44
CA PRO A 134 15.40 -15.85 -8.59
C PRO A 134 14.11 -15.16 -9.01
N TYR A 135 13.96 -13.88 -8.65
CA TYR A 135 12.83 -13.05 -9.01
C TYR A 135 12.85 -12.69 -10.50
N LEU A 136 13.95 -12.09 -10.95
CA LEU A 136 14.14 -11.71 -12.36
C LEU A 136 14.06 -12.92 -13.28
N ARG A 137 14.60 -14.07 -12.88
CA ARG A 137 14.51 -15.30 -13.66
C ARG A 137 13.05 -15.71 -13.94
N ARG A 138 12.14 -15.55 -12.97
CA ARG A 138 10.71 -15.89 -13.13
C ARG A 138 9.94 -14.83 -13.90
N VAL A 139 10.28 -13.55 -13.70
CA VAL A 139 9.76 -12.44 -14.52
C VAL A 139 10.14 -12.67 -15.98
N ASP A 140 11.42 -12.89 -16.26
CA ASP A 140 11.94 -13.13 -17.62
C ASP A 140 11.29 -14.38 -18.25
N ALA A 141 11.12 -15.47 -17.49
CA ALA A 141 10.40 -16.66 -17.97
C ALA A 141 8.95 -16.34 -18.38
N THR A 142 8.25 -15.53 -17.59
CA THR A 142 6.88 -15.09 -17.91
C THR A 142 6.86 -14.22 -19.16
N VAL A 143 7.77 -13.24 -19.24
CA VAL A 143 7.88 -12.30 -20.38
C VAL A 143 8.18 -13.05 -21.66
N VAL A 144 9.09 -14.03 -21.64
CA VAL A 144 9.39 -14.90 -22.79
C VAL A 144 8.17 -15.70 -23.19
N ALA A 145 7.48 -16.34 -22.24
CA ALA A 145 6.28 -17.13 -22.52
C ALA A 145 5.14 -16.30 -23.13
N ARG A 146 5.03 -15.02 -22.75
CA ARG A 146 4.02 -14.08 -23.26
C ARG A 146 4.45 -13.34 -24.54
N GLY A 147 5.73 -13.39 -24.90
CA GLY A 147 6.29 -12.63 -26.03
C GLY A 147 6.52 -11.13 -25.74
N GLY A 148 6.54 -10.72 -24.47
CA GLY A 148 6.78 -9.33 -24.06
C GLY A 148 6.14 -8.96 -22.71
N PHE A 149 6.26 -7.68 -22.34
CA PHE A 149 5.66 -7.10 -21.13
C PHE A 149 4.19 -6.68 -21.31
N GLU A 150 3.55 -7.02 -22.43
CA GLU A 150 2.14 -6.68 -22.65
C GLU A 150 1.24 -7.33 -21.59
N GLY A 151 0.42 -6.49 -20.95
CA GLY A 151 -0.40 -6.88 -19.82
C GLY A 151 0.33 -6.88 -18.47
N LEU A 152 1.58 -6.41 -18.41
CA LEU A 152 2.48 -6.36 -17.24
C LEU A 152 3.09 -4.97 -16.97
N ARG A 153 2.56 -3.91 -17.60
CA ARG A 153 2.99 -2.51 -17.41
C ARG A 153 1.94 -1.67 -16.70
N ALA A 154 2.34 -0.49 -16.23
CA ALA A 154 1.43 0.43 -15.55
C ALA A 154 0.22 0.84 -16.44
N GLU A 155 0.43 1.03 -17.74
CA GLU A 155 -0.63 1.33 -18.70
C GLU A 155 -1.69 0.22 -18.79
N ASP A 156 -1.27 -1.03 -18.65
CA ASP A 156 -2.17 -2.18 -18.70
C ASP A 156 -3.07 -2.24 -17.45
N LEU A 157 -2.54 -1.86 -16.28
CA LEU A 157 -3.32 -1.70 -15.05
C LEU A 157 -4.32 -0.56 -15.17
N VAL A 158 -3.88 0.59 -15.65
CA VAL A 158 -4.70 1.79 -15.89
C VAL A 158 -5.83 1.51 -16.87
N ALA A 159 -5.63 0.64 -17.85
CA ALA A 159 -6.69 0.26 -18.81
C ALA A 159 -7.78 -0.63 -18.20
N ARG A 160 -7.55 -1.24 -17.03
CA ARG A 160 -8.38 -2.33 -16.51
C ARG A 160 -8.96 -2.10 -15.12
N ILE A 161 -8.30 -1.33 -14.26
CA ILE A 161 -8.73 -1.06 -12.90
C ILE A 161 -9.59 0.19 -12.87
N ASP A 162 -10.87 0.07 -12.52
CA ASP A 162 -11.77 1.22 -12.35
C ASP A 162 -11.90 1.69 -10.90
N ALA A 163 -11.57 0.81 -9.95
CA ALA A 163 -11.71 1.08 -8.53
C ALA A 163 -10.67 2.11 -8.03
N PRO A 164 -11.02 2.94 -7.04
CA PRO A 164 -10.03 3.74 -6.33
C PRO A 164 -9.06 2.81 -5.58
N PHE A 165 -7.76 3.06 -5.76
CA PHE A 165 -6.67 2.36 -5.10
C PHE A 165 -5.82 3.34 -4.30
N LEU A 166 -5.73 3.16 -3.00
CA LEU A 166 -4.68 3.83 -2.21
C LEU A 166 -3.32 3.19 -2.51
N VAL A 167 -2.37 3.97 -3.00
CA VAL A 167 -1.01 3.54 -3.28
C VAL A 167 -0.09 4.16 -2.24
N VAL A 168 0.47 3.33 -1.37
CA VAL A 168 1.42 3.77 -0.33
C VAL A 168 2.82 3.41 -0.76
N HIS A 169 3.80 4.31 -0.68
CA HIS A 169 5.17 3.99 -1.09
C HIS A 169 6.18 4.97 -0.46
N GLU A 170 7.35 4.46 -0.10
CA GLU A 170 8.49 5.24 0.39
C GLU A 170 9.52 5.51 -0.71
N ASP A 171 10.15 6.69 -0.71
CA ASP A 171 11.18 7.06 -1.70
C ASP A 171 12.54 6.37 -1.50
N TRP A 172 12.77 5.76 -0.33
CA TRP A 172 13.96 4.96 0.01
C TRP A 172 13.80 3.46 -0.26
N ASP A 173 12.73 3.05 -0.94
CA ASP A 173 12.51 1.66 -1.33
C ASP A 173 13.61 1.19 -2.32
N THR A 174 14.33 0.14 -1.93
CA THR A 174 15.37 -0.53 -2.73
C THR A 174 14.92 -1.88 -3.28
N LEU A 175 13.69 -2.31 -2.97
CA LEU A 175 13.05 -3.49 -3.49
C LEU A 175 12.20 -3.19 -4.72
N VAL A 176 11.44 -2.09 -4.68
CA VAL A 176 10.60 -1.61 -5.78
C VAL A 176 10.76 -0.11 -5.89
N SER A 177 10.95 0.41 -7.10
CA SER A 177 11.11 1.85 -7.26
C SER A 177 9.80 2.63 -7.03
N LEU A 178 9.85 3.67 -6.18
CA LEU A 178 8.77 4.67 -6.05
C LEU A 178 8.32 5.22 -7.42
N GLU A 179 9.24 5.34 -8.39
CA GLU A 179 8.92 5.85 -9.73
C GLU A 179 7.82 5.04 -10.42
N GLN A 180 7.70 3.74 -10.13
CA GLN A 180 6.60 2.91 -10.68
C GLN A 180 5.24 3.36 -10.15
N SER A 181 5.14 3.58 -8.83
CA SER A 181 3.91 4.06 -8.20
C SER A 181 3.58 5.49 -8.63
N GLN A 182 4.58 6.36 -8.77
CA GLN A 182 4.39 7.71 -9.29
C GLN A 182 3.91 7.69 -10.75
N ARG A 183 4.46 6.80 -11.59
CA ARG A 183 4.00 6.58 -12.97
C ARG A 183 2.55 6.14 -13.01
N LEU A 184 2.17 5.18 -12.18
CA LEU A 184 0.79 4.67 -12.07
C LEU A 184 -0.19 5.78 -11.68
N VAL A 185 0.15 6.58 -10.67
CA VAL A 185 -0.64 7.76 -10.23
C VAL A 185 -0.74 8.80 -11.33
N ALA A 186 0.36 9.13 -12.01
CA ALA A 186 0.37 10.12 -13.09
C ALA A 186 -0.50 9.70 -14.29
N LEU A 187 -0.63 8.40 -14.56
CA LEU A 187 -1.46 7.87 -15.64
C LEU A 187 -2.96 7.93 -15.33
N ALA A 188 -3.36 7.85 -14.06
CA ALA A 188 -4.76 7.96 -13.65
C ALA A 188 -4.90 8.48 -12.20
N PRO A 189 -4.75 9.79 -11.98
CA PRO A 189 -4.67 10.39 -10.64
C PRO A 189 -6.00 10.32 -9.86
N ASP A 190 -7.13 10.16 -10.54
CA ASP A 190 -8.44 10.00 -9.90
C ASP A 190 -8.69 8.56 -9.41
N ARG A 191 -7.90 7.59 -9.89
CA ARG A 191 -8.05 6.17 -9.54
C ARG A 191 -6.93 5.68 -8.63
N PHE A 192 -5.69 6.08 -8.88
CA PHE A 192 -4.56 5.71 -8.03
C PHE A 192 -4.19 6.90 -7.14
N LEU A 193 -4.39 6.70 -5.85
CA LEU A 193 -4.43 7.74 -4.86
C LEU A 193 -3.16 7.68 -4.01
N PRO A 194 -2.26 8.65 -4.11
CA PRO A 194 -0.94 8.56 -3.50
C PRO A 194 -0.94 8.80 -1.98
N LEU A 195 -0.13 8.02 -1.26
CA LEU A 195 0.33 8.30 0.10
C LEU A 195 1.85 8.04 0.16
N TRP A 196 2.63 9.10 0.03
CA TRP A 196 4.08 8.99 -0.01
C TRP A 196 4.71 9.17 1.36
N VAL A 197 5.72 8.36 1.65
CA VAL A 197 6.66 8.58 2.75
C VAL A 197 7.94 9.12 2.11
N LEU A 198 8.16 10.42 2.26
CA LEU A 198 9.23 11.15 1.57
C LEU A 198 10.29 11.59 2.56
N HIS A 199 11.54 11.29 2.25
CA HIS A 199 12.69 11.72 3.02
C HIS A 199 13.17 13.11 2.60
N ASP A 200 14.08 13.66 3.40
CA ASP A 200 14.76 14.93 3.16
C ASP A 200 15.81 14.84 2.04
N ALA A 201 16.51 13.72 1.98
CA ALA A 201 17.49 13.41 0.96
C ALA A 201 17.46 11.92 0.61
N PRO A 202 18.06 11.48 -0.51
CA PRO A 202 18.31 10.06 -0.75
C PRO A 202 19.18 9.43 0.35
N PRO A 203 19.05 8.12 0.61
CA PRO A 203 19.89 7.44 1.61
C PRO A 203 21.36 7.56 1.18
N THR A 204 22.19 8.02 2.12
CA THR A 204 23.62 8.18 1.87
C THR A 204 24.43 7.45 2.94
N PRO A 205 25.12 6.35 2.60
CA PRO A 205 25.08 5.61 1.33
C PRO A 205 23.85 4.68 1.21
N TRP A 206 23.40 4.43 -0.02
CA TRP A 206 22.38 3.40 -0.33
C TRP A 206 22.78 2.02 0.22
N ASP A 207 24.07 1.76 0.36
CA ASP A 207 24.65 0.54 0.93
C ASP A 207 24.22 0.24 2.38
N GLN A 208 23.69 1.22 3.12
CA GLN A 208 23.17 0.98 4.49
C GLN A 208 21.73 0.46 4.50
N ASN A 209 21.03 0.52 3.38
CA ASN A 209 19.63 0.12 3.25
C ASN A 209 19.42 -0.82 2.03
N PRO A 210 20.18 -1.91 1.88
CA PRO A 210 19.96 -2.83 0.77
C PRO A 210 18.70 -3.67 1.00
N ASN A 211 17.97 -3.92 -0.08
CA ASN A 211 16.83 -4.84 -0.11
C ASN A 211 15.76 -4.55 0.97
N THR A 212 15.33 -3.30 1.09
CA THR A 212 14.27 -2.85 2.01
C THR A 212 13.16 -2.09 1.27
N HIS A 213 11.94 -2.13 1.80
CA HIS A 213 10.82 -1.27 1.36
C HIS A 213 10.91 0.17 1.89
N GLY A 214 12.09 0.53 2.42
CA GLY A 214 12.38 1.80 3.06
C GLY A 214 12.37 1.68 4.59
N PRO A 215 13.33 2.31 5.29
CA PRO A 215 13.44 2.21 6.74
C PRO A 215 12.22 2.76 7.47
N LEU A 216 11.48 3.75 6.95
CA LEU A 216 10.33 4.30 7.67
C LEU A 216 9.09 3.42 7.58
N MET A 217 8.85 2.76 6.45
CA MET A 217 7.83 1.73 6.31
C MET A 217 8.14 0.54 7.22
N ALA A 218 9.41 0.22 7.43
CA ALA A 218 9.85 -0.81 8.37
C ALA A 218 9.79 -0.36 9.84
N GLU A 219 10.24 0.86 10.16
CA GLU A 219 10.29 1.44 11.52
C GLU A 219 8.89 1.71 12.07
N PHE A 220 8.00 2.23 11.23
CA PHE A 220 6.60 2.33 11.59
C PHE A 220 5.89 0.97 11.56
N ALA A 221 6.53 -0.11 11.10
CA ALA A 221 5.87 -1.39 10.77
C ALA A 221 4.62 -1.20 9.88
N GLY A 222 4.59 -0.14 9.06
CA GLY A 222 3.41 0.35 8.35
C GLY A 222 2.33 1.01 9.22
N LEU A 223 2.42 0.97 10.55
CA LEU A 223 1.42 1.51 11.49
C LEU A 223 1.14 3.00 11.31
N GLY A 224 2.13 3.78 10.88
CA GLY A 224 1.95 5.21 10.59
C GLY A 224 0.97 5.47 9.45
N VAL A 225 0.94 4.60 8.42
CA VAL A 225 0.04 4.75 7.27
C VAL A 225 -1.30 4.04 7.46
N TYR A 226 -1.40 3.13 8.43
CA TYR A 226 -2.58 2.31 8.67
C TYR A 226 -3.86 3.09 8.95
N PRO A 227 -3.86 4.24 9.66
CA PRO A 227 -5.07 5.04 9.81
C PRO A 227 -5.66 5.46 8.46
N ALA A 228 -4.83 6.01 7.56
CA ALA A 228 -5.30 6.40 6.22
C ALA A 228 -5.74 5.18 5.39
N LEU A 229 -4.99 4.07 5.48
CA LEU A 229 -5.29 2.84 4.75
C LEU A 229 -6.59 2.17 5.20
N PHE A 230 -6.79 2.00 6.51
CA PHE A 230 -8.00 1.41 7.05
C PHE A 230 -9.19 2.34 6.88
N ALA A 231 -9.04 3.64 7.07
CA ALA A 231 -10.13 4.57 6.79
C ALA A 231 -10.56 4.51 5.32
N HIS A 232 -9.59 4.46 4.38
CA HIS A 232 -9.88 4.31 2.96
C HIS A 232 -10.70 3.04 2.66
N LEU A 233 -10.25 1.88 3.15
CA LEU A 233 -10.92 0.60 2.88
C LEU A 233 -12.26 0.47 3.64
N LEU A 234 -12.26 0.70 4.96
CA LEU A 234 -13.43 0.51 5.82
C LEU A 234 -14.59 1.44 5.46
N THR A 235 -14.33 2.69 5.06
CA THR A 235 -15.41 3.63 4.69
C THR A 235 -16.07 3.28 3.36
N HIS A 236 -15.33 2.68 2.42
CA HIS A 236 -15.88 2.19 1.14
C HIS A 236 -16.62 0.85 1.30
N LEU A 237 -16.09 -0.06 2.13
CA LEU A 237 -16.67 -1.40 2.33
C LEU A 237 -17.80 -1.40 3.36
N GLY A 238 -17.74 -0.50 4.35
CA GLY A 238 -18.70 -0.40 5.44
C GLY A 238 -20.07 0.06 4.94
N GLY A 239 -21.13 -0.49 5.51
CA GLY A 239 -22.49 -0.01 5.24
C GLY A 239 -22.68 1.46 5.65
N PRO A 240 -23.67 2.18 5.10
CA PRO A 240 -23.85 3.62 5.31
C PRO A 240 -23.99 4.07 6.78
N ALA A 241 -24.43 3.17 7.67
CA ALA A 241 -24.59 3.44 9.11
C ALA A 241 -23.78 2.45 9.98
N GLN A 242 -22.90 1.66 9.37
CA GLN A 242 -22.12 0.65 10.08
C GLN A 242 -21.02 1.35 10.92
N PRO A 243 -20.94 1.12 12.24
CA PRO A 243 -19.81 1.60 13.03
C PRO A 243 -18.48 0.98 12.56
N LEU A 244 -17.44 1.80 12.46
CA LEU A 244 -16.11 1.43 12.00
C LEU A 244 -15.09 1.69 13.11
N LEU A 245 -14.54 0.63 13.69
CA LEU A 245 -13.39 0.69 14.59
C LEU A 245 -12.10 0.87 13.78
N LEU A 246 -11.35 1.92 14.09
CA LEU A 246 -10.05 2.18 13.48
C LEU A 246 -8.95 2.10 14.56
N PRO A 247 -8.11 1.05 14.57
CA PRO A 247 -6.95 1.02 15.43
C PRO A 247 -5.89 2.00 14.90
N TRP A 248 -5.22 2.71 15.80
CA TRP A 248 -4.02 3.47 15.44
C TRP A 248 -2.97 3.39 16.53
N ASP A 249 -1.71 3.52 16.15
CA ASP A 249 -0.59 3.73 17.06
C ASP A 249 -0.28 5.24 17.10
N THR A 250 -0.39 5.84 18.28
CA THR A 250 -0.27 7.31 18.42
C THR A 250 1.11 7.80 18.00
N ALA A 251 2.17 7.10 18.43
CA ALA A 251 3.55 7.50 18.14
C ALA A 251 3.87 7.41 16.64
N SER A 252 3.52 6.32 15.98
CA SER A 252 3.82 6.08 14.57
C SER A 252 3.03 7.00 13.65
N PHE A 253 1.74 7.22 13.93
CA PHE A 253 0.92 8.13 13.12
C PHE A 253 1.41 9.58 13.27
N ARG A 254 1.73 10.01 14.50
CA ARG A 254 2.31 11.33 14.73
C ARG A 254 3.66 11.50 14.04
N ALA A 255 4.52 10.48 14.07
CA ALA A 255 5.82 10.53 13.40
C ALA A 255 5.67 10.75 11.89
N LEU A 256 4.73 10.07 11.24
CA LEU A 256 4.39 10.31 9.83
C LEU A 256 3.93 11.76 9.61
N LEU A 257 3.01 12.27 10.43
CA LEU A 257 2.50 13.63 10.28
C LEU A 257 3.60 14.68 10.50
N THR A 258 4.45 14.51 11.51
CA THR A 258 5.61 15.38 11.78
C THR A 258 6.61 15.36 10.61
N LEU A 259 6.88 14.19 10.02
CA LEU A 259 7.70 14.10 8.82
C LEU A 259 7.08 14.92 7.68
N MET A 260 5.78 14.79 7.45
CA MET A 260 5.08 15.52 6.38
C MET A 260 5.05 17.04 6.63
N HIS A 261 4.90 17.48 7.89
CA HIS A 261 5.05 18.89 8.26
C HIS A 261 6.44 19.41 7.93
N GLN A 262 7.48 18.65 8.29
CA GLN A 262 8.86 19.01 7.95
C GLN A 262 9.06 19.10 6.43
N ARG A 263 8.56 18.12 5.66
CA ARG A 263 8.63 18.15 4.18
C ARG A 263 7.93 19.39 3.62
N GLN A 264 6.75 19.74 4.14
CA GLN A 264 6.01 20.94 3.74
C GLN A 264 6.80 22.22 4.03
N ALA A 265 7.43 22.34 5.20
CA ALA A 265 8.25 23.48 5.59
C ALA A 265 9.49 23.65 4.69
N GLU A 266 10.00 22.56 4.13
CA GLU A 266 11.08 22.55 3.15
C GLU A 266 10.61 22.81 1.70
N GLY A 267 9.31 23.04 1.49
CA GLY A 267 8.73 23.35 0.18
C GLY A 267 8.44 22.13 -0.68
N VAL A 268 8.46 20.92 -0.12
CA VAL A 268 8.01 19.71 -0.81
C VAL A 268 6.49 19.70 -0.90
N ASP A 269 5.98 19.33 -2.07
CA ASP A 269 4.54 19.14 -2.27
C ASP A 269 4.03 17.92 -1.51
N VAL A 270 3.28 18.19 -0.43
CA VAL A 270 2.57 17.19 0.39
C VAL A 270 1.05 17.30 0.23
N ALA A 271 0.55 17.97 -0.82
CA ALA A 271 -0.89 18.16 -1.03
C ALA A 271 -1.66 16.84 -1.19
N PHE A 272 -0.96 15.75 -1.52
CA PHE A 272 -1.55 14.42 -1.56
C PHE A 272 -2.12 13.97 -0.20
N LEU A 273 -1.55 14.43 0.92
CA LEU A 273 -1.85 13.89 2.24
C LEU A 273 -3.26 14.25 2.72
N ALA A 274 -3.71 15.49 2.54
CA ALA A 274 -5.00 15.94 3.08
C ALA A 274 -6.18 15.07 2.59
N PRO A 275 -6.32 14.77 1.29
CA PRO A 275 -7.33 13.84 0.80
C PRO A 275 -7.22 12.41 1.34
N ARG A 276 -6.03 11.96 1.78
CA ARG A 276 -5.84 10.63 2.39
C ARG A 276 -6.24 10.59 3.86
N LEU A 277 -6.20 11.73 4.55
CA LEU A 277 -6.66 11.88 5.92
C LEU A 277 -8.15 12.17 6.01
N ALA A 278 -8.76 12.76 4.98
CA ALA A 278 -10.19 13.11 4.97
C ALA A 278 -11.15 11.94 5.30
N PRO A 279 -10.91 10.68 4.88
CA PRO A 279 -11.74 9.55 5.30
C PRO A 279 -11.78 9.32 6.82
N LEU A 280 -10.77 9.75 7.58
CA LEU A 280 -10.77 9.68 9.05
C LEU A 280 -11.89 10.51 9.69
N CYS A 281 -12.41 11.51 8.97
CA CYS A 281 -13.51 12.35 9.39
C CYS A 281 -14.90 11.74 9.11
N ASP A 282 -14.98 10.47 8.68
CA ASP A 282 -16.25 9.78 8.53
C ASP A 282 -16.91 9.58 9.91
N PRO A 283 -18.18 9.99 10.10
CA PRO A 283 -18.86 9.90 11.39
C PRO A 283 -19.06 8.47 11.90
N ARG A 284 -18.87 7.46 11.03
CA ARG A 284 -18.89 6.06 11.42
C ARG A 284 -17.62 5.63 12.17
N ILE A 285 -16.51 6.39 12.06
CA ILE A 285 -15.22 6.00 12.62
C ILE A 285 -15.14 6.32 14.11
N THR A 286 -14.98 5.26 14.90
CA THR A 286 -14.46 5.31 16.26
C THR A 286 -13.00 4.86 16.20
N ALA A 287 -12.10 5.77 16.50
CA ALA A 287 -10.69 5.45 16.58
C ALA A 287 -10.39 4.82 17.95
N TYR A 288 -9.45 3.87 17.99
CA TYR A 288 -8.88 3.30 19.21
C TYR A 288 -7.35 3.29 19.19
N ALA A 289 -6.73 3.99 20.14
CA ALA A 289 -5.28 4.08 20.28
C ALA A 289 -4.76 2.80 20.92
N VAL A 290 -3.99 1.99 20.19
CA VAL A 290 -3.53 0.69 20.69
C VAL A 290 -2.48 0.81 21.80
N ASP A 291 -1.75 1.92 21.82
CA ASP A 291 -0.67 2.21 22.76
C ASP A 291 -1.18 2.84 24.07
N THR A 292 -2.21 3.70 24.00
CA THR A 292 -2.76 4.41 25.17
C THR A 292 -4.11 3.87 25.65
N GLN A 293 -4.75 3.00 24.86
CA GLN A 293 -6.12 2.50 25.07
C GLN A 293 -7.19 3.61 25.07
N ALA A 294 -6.85 4.79 24.58
CA ALA A 294 -7.78 5.89 24.41
C ALA A 294 -8.72 5.63 23.22
N SER A 295 -9.94 6.17 23.31
CA SER A 295 -10.88 6.18 22.19
C SER A 295 -11.37 7.60 21.93
N ALA A 296 -11.58 7.90 20.66
CA ALA A 296 -12.08 9.18 20.17
C ALA A 296 -12.87 8.93 18.88
N THR A 297 -13.65 9.91 18.43
CA THR A 297 -14.12 9.90 17.04
C THR A 297 -12.92 10.03 16.09
N GLY A 298 -13.04 9.53 14.86
CA GLY A 298 -11.97 9.70 13.87
C GLY A 298 -11.62 11.18 13.61
N ALA A 299 -12.62 12.07 13.66
CA ALA A 299 -12.45 13.51 13.52
C ALA A 299 -11.66 14.15 14.68
N GLU A 300 -11.94 13.76 15.93
CA GLU A 300 -11.17 14.22 17.10
C GLU A 300 -9.73 13.70 17.06
N MET A 301 -9.54 12.43 16.70
CA MET A 301 -8.22 11.82 16.59
C MET A 301 -7.35 12.54 15.54
N VAL A 302 -7.86 12.71 14.32
CA VAL A 302 -7.06 13.36 13.25
C VAL A 302 -6.79 14.83 13.56
N ALA A 303 -7.73 15.56 14.17
CA ALA A 303 -7.52 16.94 14.58
C ALA A 303 -6.44 17.07 15.66
N ALA A 304 -6.46 16.18 16.67
CA ALA A 304 -5.46 16.17 17.73
C ALA A 304 -4.06 15.86 17.19
N GLU A 305 -3.91 14.82 16.37
CA GLU A 305 -2.60 14.42 15.85
C GLU A 305 -2.05 15.42 14.83
N LEU A 306 -2.90 15.96 13.95
CA LEU A 306 -2.49 17.01 13.01
C LEU A 306 -2.11 18.30 13.74
N GLY A 307 -2.87 18.68 14.76
CA GLY A 307 -2.58 19.85 15.58
C GLY A 307 -1.26 19.73 16.35
N LEU A 308 -0.97 18.54 16.89
CA LEU A 308 0.31 18.27 17.56
C LEU A 308 1.49 18.29 16.59
N ALA A 309 1.35 17.71 15.39
CA ALA A 309 2.41 17.70 14.39
C ALA A 309 2.72 19.11 13.84
N TRP A 310 1.69 19.94 13.59
CA TRP A 310 1.87 21.31 13.07
C TRP A 310 2.02 22.38 14.17
N GLY A 311 1.93 22.02 15.45
CA GLY A 311 2.00 22.99 16.55
C GLY A 311 0.83 23.98 16.58
N VAL A 312 -0.35 23.58 16.10
CA VAL A 312 -1.56 24.41 16.02
C VAL A 312 -2.73 23.77 16.78
N ALA A 313 -3.61 24.59 17.34
CA ALA A 313 -4.86 24.10 17.93
C ALA A 313 -5.91 23.93 16.83
N LEU A 314 -6.39 22.70 16.62
CA LEU A 314 -7.45 22.38 15.66
C LEU A 314 -8.66 21.79 16.39
N SER A 315 -9.85 22.29 16.06
CA SER A 315 -11.09 21.57 16.39
C SER A 315 -11.33 20.46 15.36
N ALA A 316 -12.10 19.44 15.74
CA ALA A 316 -12.51 18.36 14.84
C ALA A 316 -13.17 18.91 13.55
N ASP A 317 -14.10 19.85 13.69
CA ASP A 317 -14.80 20.45 12.54
C ASP A 317 -13.84 21.21 11.61
N ALA A 318 -12.94 22.03 12.17
CA ALA A 318 -11.99 22.82 11.37
C ALA A 318 -10.98 21.93 10.64
N ALA A 319 -10.46 20.89 11.30
CA ALA A 319 -9.59 19.92 10.66
C ALA A 319 -10.31 19.20 9.52
N CYS A 320 -11.53 18.72 9.75
CA CYS A 320 -12.27 17.97 8.74
C CYS A 320 -12.76 18.82 7.57
N GLU A 321 -13.08 20.10 7.79
CA GLU A 321 -13.36 21.04 6.70
C GLU A 321 -12.12 21.25 5.82
N ALA A 322 -10.97 21.54 6.43
CA ALA A 322 -9.71 21.73 5.72
C ALA A 322 -9.30 20.48 4.93
N LEU A 323 -9.33 19.29 5.56
CA LEU A 323 -8.95 18.03 4.91
C LEU A 323 -9.84 17.72 3.69
N ARG A 324 -11.15 17.95 3.77
CA ARG A 324 -12.08 17.77 2.63
C ARG A 324 -11.84 18.80 1.52
N ALA A 325 -11.35 19.99 1.86
CA ALA A 325 -10.91 20.99 0.90
C ALA A 325 -9.52 20.69 0.30
N GLY A 326 -8.88 19.58 0.71
CA GLY A 326 -7.53 19.22 0.26
C GLY A 326 -6.43 20.09 0.88
N GLN A 327 -6.69 20.67 2.07
CA GLN A 327 -5.79 21.60 2.73
C GLN A 327 -5.18 20.98 4.00
N LEU A 328 -3.89 21.24 4.19
CA LEU A 328 -3.18 21.04 5.44
C LEU A 328 -2.99 22.40 6.13
N PRO A 329 -2.69 22.44 7.43
CA PRO A 329 -2.27 23.67 8.07
C PRO A 329 -1.01 24.23 7.39
N ALA A 330 -0.83 25.56 7.49
CA ALA A 330 0.38 26.19 7.00
C ALA A 330 1.60 25.74 7.83
N PRO A 331 2.79 25.59 7.21
CA PRO A 331 3.99 25.13 7.89
C PRO A 331 4.48 26.10 8.97
#